data_AF-Q14F27-F1
#
_entry.id   AF-Q14F27-F1
#
_cell.length_a   1.000
_cell.length_b   1.000
_cell.length_c   1.000
_cell.angle_alpha   90.00
_cell.angle_beta   90.00
_cell.angle_gamma   90.00
#
_symmetry.space_group_name_H-M   'P 1'
#
loop_
_entity.id
_entity.type
_entity.pdbx_description
1 polymer ?
#
loop_
_entity_poly.entity_id
_entity_poly.type
_entity_poly.pdbx_seq_one_letter_code
_entity_poly.pdbx_strand_id
1 'polypeptide(L)'
;FFVRLVVACAFAAQAPLSSADLYFNPRFLADDPQAVADLSRFENGQELPPGTYRVDIYLNNGYMATRDVTFNTGDSEQGIVPCLTRAQLASMGLNTASVAGMNLLADDACVPLTTMVQDATAHLDVGQQRLNLTIPQAFMSNRARGYI
;
A
#
# COMPACT_ATOMS: atom_id res chain seq x y z
N PHE A 1 -53.04 40.74 -19.61
CA PHE A 1 -51.65 41.10 -19.24
C PHE A 1 -50.81 39.83 -19.26
N PHE A 2 -50.04 39.61 -20.33
CA PHE A 2 -49.17 38.44 -20.52
C PHE A 2 -47.76 38.81 -20.05
N VAL A 3 -47.22 38.11 -19.05
CA VAL A 3 -45.81 38.25 -18.65
C VAL A 3 -45.05 37.06 -19.22
N ARG A 4 -44.18 37.33 -20.20
CA ARG A 4 -43.21 36.35 -20.73
C ARG A 4 -41.99 36.36 -19.82
N LEU A 5 -41.76 35.25 -19.11
CA LEU A 5 -40.53 35.00 -18.37
C LEU A 5 -39.51 34.39 -19.35
N VAL A 6 -38.45 35.13 -19.68
CA VAL A 6 -37.33 34.61 -20.48
C VAL A 6 -36.33 34.00 -19.50
N VAL A 7 -36.25 32.67 -19.47
CA VAL A 7 -35.23 31.93 -18.70
C VAL A 7 -33.98 31.83 -19.57
N ALA A 8 -32.92 32.51 -19.17
CA ALA A 8 -31.60 32.37 -19.79
C ALA A 8 -30.88 31.15 -19.20
N CYS A 9 -30.73 30.09 -20.00
CA CYS A 9 -29.86 28.95 -19.65
C CYS A 9 -28.40 29.36 -19.85
N ALA A 10 -27.66 29.54 -18.75
CA ALA A 10 -26.20 29.65 -18.79
C ALA A 10 -25.60 28.24 -19.02
N PHE A 11 -25.14 27.96 -20.23
CA PHE A 11 -24.32 26.78 -20.52
C PHE A 11 -22.93 27.02 -19.92
N ALA A 12 -22.65 26.41 -18.78
CA ALA A 12 -21.28 26.30 -18.27
C ALA A 12 -20.51 25.34 -19.18
N ALA A 13 -19.55 25.87 -19.94
CA ALA A 13 -18.63 25.07 -20.74
C ALA A 13 -17.76 24.23 -19.80
N GLN A 14 -18.07 22.94 -19.69
CA GLN A 14 -17.22 21.97 -19.01
C GLN A 14 -16.04 21.68 -19.95
N ALA A 15 -14.86 22.23 -19.64
CA ALA A 15 -13.66 21.85 -20.36
C ALA A 15 -13.42 20.34 -20.14
N PRO A 16 -13.12 19.56 -21.20
CA PRO A 16 -12.78 18.17 -21.03
C PRO A 16 -11.48 18.07 -20.22
N LEU A 17 -11.52 17.29 -19.14
CA LEU A 17 -10.32 16.83 -18.45
C LEU A 17 -9.50 15.99 -19.45
N SER A 18 -8.46 16.58 -20.02
CA SER A 18 -7.46 15.85 -20.78
C SER A 18 -6.50 15.21 -19.80
N SER A 19 -6.54 13.89 -19.69
CA SER A 19 -5.48 13.11 -19.07
C SER A 19 -4.49 12.74 -20.16
N ALA A 20 -3.22 13.12 -20.01
CA ALA A 20 -2.14 12.59 -20.84
C ALA A 20 -1.61 11.34 -20.13
N ASP A 21 -1.58 10.21 -20.83
CA ASP A 21 -0.94 9.01 -20.31
C ASP A 21 0.56 9.29 -20.11
N LEU A 22 1.12 8.83 -19.00
CA LEU A 22 2.56 8.92 -18.75
C LEU A 22 3.27 7.92 -19.68
N TYR A 23 4.33 8.37 -20.33
CA TYR A 23 5.15 7.55 -21.22
C TYR A 23 6.62 7.69 -20.86
N PHE A 24 7.32 6.57 -20.74
CA PHE A 24 8.76 6.54 -20.50
C PHE A 24 9.50 5.94 -21.69
N ASN A 25 10.44 6.69 -22.28
CA ASN A 25 11.28 6.17 -23.35
C ASN A 25 12.28 5.13 -22.78
N PRO A 26 12.20 3.84 -23.15
CA PRO A 26 13.06 2.79 -22.58
C PRO A 26 14.55 3.03 -22.84
N ARG A 27 14.90 3.79 -23.89
CA ARG A 27 16.29 4.10 -24.24
C ARG A 27 17.02 4.95 -23.19
N PHE A 28 16.30 5.56 -22.24
CA PHE A 28 16.94 6.22 -21.09
C PHE A 28 17.46 5.24 -20.04
N LEU A 29 16.99 4.00 -20.04
CA LEU A 29 17.36 2.99 -19.04
C LEU A 29 18.37 1.97 -19.60
N ALA A 30 18.36 1.71 -20.91
CA ALA A 30 19.34 0.84 -21.57
C ALA A 30 19.50 1.17 -23.07
N ASP A 31 20.67 0.85 -23.62
CA ASP A 31 20.94 0.99 -25.07
C ASP A 31 20.09 0.03 -25.92
N ASP A 32 19.81 -1.17 -25.37
CA ASP A 32 18.87 -2.15 -25.92
C ASP A 32 17.51 -2.02 -25.22
N PRO A 33 16.47 -1.53 -25.91
CA PRO A 33 15.12 -1.41 -25.34
C PRO A 33 14.52 -2.74 -24.89
N GLN A 34 14.93 -3.88 -25.47
CA GLN A 34 14.41 -5.19 -25.06
C GLN A 34 14.99 -5.70 -23.74
N ALA A 35 16.08 -5.08 -23.26
CA ALA A 35 16.66 -5.38 -21.95
C ALA A 35 15.95 -4.65 -20.79
N VAL A 36 15.08 -3.68 -21.10
CA VAL A 36 14.34 -2.90 -20.10
C VAL A 36 13.11 -3.69 -19.66
N ALA A 37 12.95 -3.85 -18.35
CA ALA A 37 11.75 -4.45 -17.78
C ALA A 37 10.49 -3.63 -18.14
N ASP A 38 9.31 -4.26 -18.08
CA ASP A 38 8.05 -3.61 -18.42
C ASP A 38 7.83 -2.31 -17.60
N LEU A 39 7.74 -1.18 -18.31
CA LEU A 39 7.55 0.15 -17.73
C LEU A 39 6.08 0.51 -17.50
N SER A 40 5.14 -0.35 -17.93
CA SER A 40 3.70 -0.12 -17.84
C SER A 40 3.25 0.28 -16.43
N ARG A 41 3.89 -0.27 -15.40
CA ARG A 41 3.59 0.06 -13.99
C ARG A 41 3.86 1.53 -13.67
N PHE A 42 5.01 2.05 -14.08
CA PHE A 42 5.36 3.46 -13.86
C PHE A 42 4.48 4.39 -14.69
N GLU A 43 4.12 3.98 -15.92
CA GLU A 43 3.20 4.70 -16.79
C GLU A 43 1.77 4.79 -16.20
N ASN A 44 1.39 3.80 -15.38
CA ASN A 44 0.13 3.79 -14.64
C ASN A 44 0.26 4.38 -13.21
N GLY A 45 1.35 5.09 -12.91
CA GLY A 45 1.53 5.81 -11.64
C GLY A 45 2.04 4.98 -10.46
N GLN A 46 2.41 3.70 -10.67
CA GLN A 46 3.02 2.88 -9.63
C GLN A 46 4.46 3.32 -9.38
N GLU A 47 4.79 3.69 -8.14
CA GLU A 47 6.12 4.20 -7.77
C GLU A 47 7.18 3.10 -7.62
N LEU A 48 6.77 1.89 -7.22
CA LEU A 48 7.68 0.80 -6.90
C LEU A 48 7.14 -0.54 -7.42
N PRO A 49 7.91 -1.29 -8.24
CA PRO A 49 7.47 -2.61 -8.70
C PRO A 49 7.51 -3.65 -7.56
N PRO A 50 6.87 -4.83 -7.76
CA PRO A 50 7.05 -5.95 -6.84
C PRO A 50 8.52 -6.37 -6.75
N GLY A 51 8.98 -6.72 -5.55
CA GLY A 51 10.39 -6.99 -5.31
C GLY A 51 10.71 -7.08 -3.82
N THR A 52 11.98 -7.32 -3.50
CA THR A 52 12.45 -7.32 -2.11
C THR A 52 13.22 -6.04 -1.83
N TYR A 53 12.79 -5.32 -0.79
CA TYR A 53 13.33 -4.01 -0.43
C TYR A 53 13.73 -3.99 1.03
N ARG A 54 14.89 -3.41 1.32
CA ARG A 54 15.29 -3.07 2.69
C ARG A 54 14.45 -1.89 3.16
N VAL A 55 13.65 -2.07 4.20
CA VAL A 55 12.75 -1.04 4.72
C VAL A 55 12.82 -0.90 6.23
N ASP A 56 12.53 0.30 6.71
CA ASP A 56 12.23 0.55 8.12
C ASP A 56 10.76 0.26 8.40
N ILE A 57 10.49 -0.66 9.32
CA ILE A 57 9.12 -1.09 9.65
C ILE A 57 8.67 -0.34 10.89
N TYR A 58 7.54 0.36 10.75
CA TYR A 58 6.84 1.03 11.83
C TYR A 58 5.48 0.39 12.05
N LEU A 59 5.10 0.16 13.30
CA LEU A 59 3.77 -0.29 13.68
C LEU A 59 3.16 0.69 14.68
N ASN A 60 1.98 1.23 14.37
CA ASN A 60 1.30 2.25 15.18
C ASN A 60 2.26 3.41 15.57
N ASN A 61 3.01 3.91 14.58
CA ASN A 61 4.04 4.96 14.68
C ASN A 61 5.30 4.61 15.49
N GLY A 62 5.40 3.40 16.06
CA GLY A 62 6.61 2.93 16.74
C GLY A 62 7.54 2.18 15.78
N TYR A 63 8.84 2.47 15.82
CA TYR A 63 9.86 1.70 15.08
C TYR A 63 9.94 0.27 15.61
N MET A 64 9.99 -0.71 14.70
CA MET A 64 10.08 -2.13 15.03
C MET A 64 11.43 -2.72 14.64
N ALA A 65 11.82 -2.59 13.36
CA ALA A 65 13.06 -3.13 12.81
C ALA A 65 13.36 -2.56 11.42
N THR A 66 14.60 -2.70 11.00
CA THR A 66 15.06 -2.45 9.62
C THR A 66 15.44 -3.78 8.99
N ARG A 67 14.74 -4.20 7.93
CA ARG A 67 15.00 -5.51 7.29
C ARG A 67 14.48 -5.58 5.87
N ASP A 68 14.87 -6.64 5.18
CA ASP A 68 14.32 -6.95 3.87
C ASP A 68 12.86 -7.42 4.02
N VAL A 69 12.00 -6.85 3.18
CA VAL A 69 10.58 -7.18 3.04
C VAL A 69 10.30 -7.38 1.56
N THR A 70 9.72 -8.53 1.23
CA THR A 70 9.22 -8.79 -0.12
C THR A 70 7.84 -8.15 -0.28
N PHE A 71 7.66 -7.40 -1.36
CA PHE A 71 6.40 -6.80 -1.77
C PHE A 71 5.90 -7.52 -3.02
N ASN A 72 4.70 -8.05 -2.94
CA ASN A 72 4.03 -8.74 -4.05
C ASN A 72 2.99 -7.81 -4.69
N THR A 73 2.62 -8.06 -5.94
CA THR A 73 1.44 -7.42 -6.53
C THR A 73 0.22 -7.73 -5.66
N GLY A 74 -0.57 -6.73 -5.33
CA GLY A 74 -1.77 -6.90 -4.51
C GLY A 74 -2.76 -5.76 -4.69
N ASP A 75 -3.92 -5.93 -4.07
CA ASP A 75 -4.99 -4.94 -4.07
C ASP A 75 -4.70 -3.87 -3.01
N SER A 76 -3.95 -2.84 -3.40
CA SER A 76 -3.66 -1.65 -2.62
C SER A 76 -3.58 -0.44 -3.55
N GLU A 77 -3.66 0.77 -2.99
CA GLU A 77 -3.47 2.01 -3.77
C GLU A 77 -2.12 2.06 -4.49
N GLN A 78 -1.11 1.35 -3.98
CA GLN A 78 0.24 1.30 -4.54
C GLN A 78 0.46 0.09 -5.47
N GLY A 79 -0.55 -0.77 -5.66
CA GLY A 79 -0.46 -2.00 -6.47
C GLY A 79 0.47 -3.08 -5.89
N ILE A 80 1.00 -2.86 -4.69
CA ILE A 80 1.89 -3.78 -3.97
C ILE A 80 1.50 -3.91 -2.50
N VAL A 81 1.76 -5.08 -1.93
CA VAL A 81 1.50 -5.40 -0.52
C VAL A 81 2.70 -6.11 0.10
N PRO A 82 3.06 -5.81 1.37
CA PRO A 82 4.17 -6.45 2.04
C PRO A 82 3.82 -7.91 2.38
N CYS A 83 4.76 -8.81 2.14
CA CYS A 83 4.70 -10.17 2.64
C CYS A 83 5.27 -10.21 4.06
N LEU A 84 4.38 -10.32 5.04
CA LEU A 84 4.72 -10.46 6.45
C LEU A 84 4.18 -11.78 6.98
N THR A 85 5.02 -12.59 7.62
CA THR A 85 4.58 -13.87 8.17
C THR A 85 3.87 -13.68 9.50
N ARG A 86 3.11 -14.71 9.93
CA ARG A 86 2.47 -14.73 11.25
C ARG A 86 3.47 -14.48 12.38
N ALA A 87 4.63 -15.12 12.33
CA ALA A 87 5.68 -14.95 13.33
C ALA A 87 6.24 -13.52 13.38
N GLN A 88 6.41 -12.88 12.22
CA GLN A 88 6.87 -11.49 12.15
C GLN A 88 5.83 -10.50 12.71
N LEU A 89 4.54 -10.70 12.41
CA LEU A 89 3.49 -9.86 12.98
C LEU A 89 3.37 -10.06 14.50
N ALA A 90 3.48 -11.30 14.98
CA ALA A 90 3.48 -11.62 16.40
C ALA A 90 4.63 -10.93 17.16
N SER A 91 5.85 -10.96 16.61
CA SER A 91 7.01 -10.31 17.25
C SER A 91 6.87 -8.78 17.30
N MET A 92 6.19 -8.17 16.31
CA MET A 92 5.84 -6.75 16.32
C MET A 92 4.70 -6.40 17.30
N GLY A 93 4.01 -7.40 17.85
CA GLY A 93 3.04 -7.23 18.92
C GLY A 93 1.61 -7.56 18.55
N LEU A 94 1.33 -8.05 17.33
CA LEU A 94 0.00 -8.55 16.98
C LEU A 94 -0.35 -9.79 17.84
N ASN A 95 -1.51 -9.78 18.47
CA ASN A 95 -2.08 -10.95 19.11
C ASN A 95 -2.71 -11.85 18.03
N THR A 96 -1.93 -12.78 17.48
CA THR A 96 -2.39 -13.66 16.39
C THR A 96 -3.59 -14.53 16.77
N ALA A 97 -3.80 -14.80 18.06
CA ALA A 97 -4.96 -15.56 18.55
C ALA A 97 -6.27 -14.74 18.50
N SER A 98 -6.18 -13.41 18.44
CA SER A 98 -7.35 -12.53 18.28
C SER A 98 -7.85 -12.41 16.83
N VAL A 99 -7.08 -12.93 15.86
CA VAL A 99 -7.40 -12.86 14.44
C VAL A 99 -7.87 -14.23 13.94
N ALA A 100 -9.15 -14.33 13.62
CA ALA A 100 -9.75 -15.57 13.14
C ALA A 100 -9.07 -16.09 11.87
N GLY A 101 -8.79 -17.40 11.81
CA GLY A 101 -8.18 -18.05 10.65
C GLY A 101 -6.68 -17.84 10.49
N MET A 102 -6.04 -16.94 11.26
CA MET A 102 -4.59 -16.69 11.14
C MET A 102 -3.76 -17.91 11.55
N ASN A 103 -4.26 -18.74 12.46
CA ASN A 103 -3.63 -20.00 12.88
C ASN A 103 -3.65 -21.10 11.80
N LEU A 104 -4.49 -20.97 10.76
CA LEU A 104 -4.58 -21.95 9.67
C LEU A 104 -3.54 -21.72 8.57
N LEU A 105 -2.88 -20.56 8.57
CA LEU A 105 -1.83 -20.23 7.62
C LEU A 105 -0.55 -21.05 7.88
N ALA A 106 0.20 -21.35 6.82
CA ALA A 106 1.56 -21.89 6.98
C ALA A 106 2.47 -20.87 7.69
N ASP A 107 3.57 -21.32 8.28
CA ASP A 107 4.48 -20.46 9.04
C ASP A 107 5.16 -19.39 8.17
N ASP A 108 5.40 -19.70 6.91
CA ASP A 108 6.03 -18.85 5.90
C ASP A 108 5.03 -18.12 4.99
N ALA A 109 3.73 -18.33 5.18
CA ALA A 109 2.71 -17.68 4.37
C ALA A 109 2.68 -16.14 4.59
N CYS A 110 2.51 -15.39 3.50
CA CYS A 110 2.22 -13.95 3.58
C CYS A 110 0.82 -13.76 4.17
N VAL A 111 0.74 -13.12 5.33
CA VAL A 111 -0.54 -12.84 5.99
C VAL A 111 -1.24 -11.69 5.27
N PRO A 112 -2.49 -11.86 4.79
CA PRO A 112 -3.26 -10.77 4.20
C PRO A 112 -3.82 -9.86 5.31
N LEU A 113 -2.93 -9.07 5.91
CA LEU A 113 -3.17 -8.29 7.14
C LEU A 113 -4.41 -7.40 7.03
N THR A 114 -4.54 -6.63 5.96
CA THR A 114 -5.60 -5.64 5.75
C THR A 114 -6.98 -6.26 5.51
N THR A 115 -7.05 -7.54 5.14
CA THR A 115 -8.34 -8.25 4.96
C THR A 115 -8.70 -9.13 6.16
N MET A 116 -7.71 -9.63 6.88
CA MET A 116 -7.94 -10.44 8.10
C MET A 116 -8.16 -9.60 9.35
N VAL A 117 -7.58 -8.40 9.41
CA VAL A 117 -7.67 -7.48 10.55
C VAL A 117 -8.42 -6.24 10.09
N GLN A 118 -9.66 -6.10 10.57
CA GLN A 118 -10.47 -4.93 10.31
C GLN A 118 -9.73 -3.66 10.76
N ASP A 119 -9.80 -2.60 9.94
CA ASP A 119 -9.17 -1.30 10.17
C ASP A 119 -7.63 -1.33 10.31
N ALA A 120 -6.97 -2.44 9.94
CA ALA A 120 -5.52 -2.46 9.76
C ALA A 120 -5.13 -1.84 8.42
N THR A 121 -4.02 -1.09 8.40
CA THR A 121 -3.46 -0.53 7.17
C THR A 121 -2.00 -0.93 6.98
N ALA A 122 -1.56 -0.98 5.73
CA ALA A 122 -0.17 -1.17 5.34
C ALA A 122 0.15 -0.22 4.19
N HIS A 123 1.12 0.67 4.38
CA HIS A 123 1.50 1.67 3.41
C HIS A 123 3.03 1.82 3.38
N LEU A 124 3.62 1.77 2.18
CA LEU A 124 5.05 1.98 1.99
C LEU A 124 5.30 3.43 1.55
N ASP A 125 6.00 4.20 2.38
CA ASP A 125 6.61 5.45 1.91
C ASP A 125 7.85 5.07 1.10
N VAL A 126 7.74 5.14 -0.23
CA VAL A 126 8.80 4.73 -1.16
C VAL A 126 10.02 5.65 -1.04
N GLY A 127 9.82 6.95 -0.82
CA GLY A 127 10.91 7.93 -0.70
C GLY A 127 11.79 7.71 0.54
N GLN A 128 11.19 7.26 1.65
CA GLN A 128 11.90 6.96 2.89
C GLN A 128 12.23 5.47 3.07
N GLN A 129 11.79 4.60 2.15
CA GLN A 129 11.82 3.14 2.34
C GLN A 129 11.22 2.73 3.70
N ARG A 130 10.07 3.31 4.04
CA ARG A 130 9.44 3.13 5.35
C ARG A 130 8.08 2.47 5.23
N LEU A 131 7.97 1.25 5.75
CA LEU A 131 6.70 0.51 5.83
C LEU A 131 5.94 0.92 7.09
N ASN A 132 4.84 1.65 6.93
CA ASN A 132 3.94 2.03 8.00
C ASN A 132 2.78 1.04 8.10
N LEU A 133 2.67 0.38 9.23
CA LEU A 133 1.58 -0.51 9.59
C LEU A 133 0.73 0.13 10.67
N THR A 134 -0.59 0.02 10.56
CA THR A 134 -1.51 0.31 11.66
C THR A 134 -2.33 -0.93 11.97
N ILE A 135 -2.48 -1.22 13.27
CA ILE A 135 -3.26 -2.37 13.76
C ILE A 135 -4.08 -1.88 14.96
N PRO A 136 -5.41 -2.07 14.98
CA PRO A 136 -6.23 -1.66 16.12
C PRO A 136 -5.79 -2.32 17.42
N GLN A 137 -5.88 -1.57 18.52
CA GLN A 137 -5.43 -2.04 19.84
C GLN A 137 -6.15 -3.31 20.31
N ALA A 138 -7.37 -3.57 19.84
CA ALA A 138 -8.12 -4.80 20.13
C ALA A 138 -7.39 -6.08 19.66
N PHE A 139 -6.56 -5.96 18.60
CA PHE A 139 -5.76 -7.06 18.07
C PHE A 139 -4.30 -7.03 18.54
N MET A 140 -3.92 -6.05 19.35
CA MET A 140 -2.57 -5.98 19.90
C MET A 140 -2.46 -6.86 21.15
N SER A 141 -1.30 -7.49 21.32
CA SER A 141 -0.97 -8.16 22.57
C SER A 141 -0.76 -7.13 23.67
N ASN A 142 -1.24 -7.45 24.88
CA ASN A 142 -1.02 -6.61 26.06
C ASN A 142 0.48 -6.59 26.40
N ARG A 143 1.20 -5.59 25.91
CA ARG A 143 2.49 -5.21 26.49
C ARG A 143 2.17 -4.44 27.77
N ALA A 144 2.30 -5.09 28.92
CA ALA A 144 2.30 -4.39 30.19
C ALA A 144 3.38 -3.29 30.10
N ARG A 145 2.97 -2.03 30.16
CA ARG A 145 3.90 -0.90 30.18
C ARG A 145 4.76 -1.04 31.44
N GLY A 146 6.05 -1.38 31.29
CA GLY A 146 7.04 -1.26 32.36
C GLY A 146 7.58 -2.54 33.02
N TYR A 147 7.84 -3.62 32.27
CA TYR A 147 8.76 -4.65 32.78
C TYR A 147 10.21 -4.16 32.57
N ILE A 148 10.79 -3.57 33.62
CA ILE A 148 12.24 -3.35 33.80
C ILE A 148 12.85 -4.57 34.49
#